data_AF-D9CID3-F1
#
_entry.id   AF-D9CID3-F1
#
_cell.length_a   1.000
_cell.length_b   1.000
_cell.length_c   1.000
_cell.angle_alpha   90.00
_cell.angle_beta   90.00
_cell.angle_gamma   90.00
#
_symmetry.space_group_name_H-M   'P 1'
#
loop_
_entity.id
_entity.type
_entity.pdbx_description
1 polymer ?
#
loop_
_entity_poly.entity_id
_entity_poly.type
_entity_poly.pdbx_seq_one_letter_code
_entity_poly.pdbx_strand_id
1 'polypeptide(L)'
;VMAATYPDVFKAGIVYAGVPAGCFYTGTVNGWNSNCANGLVTHTPEEWATIAKNMYPGYTGSYPRMMIYHGNADTTLYPQNYQETVKQWAGVFG
;
A
#
# COMPACT_ATOMS: atom_id res chain seq x y z
N VAL A 1 -3.50 3.77 -3.09
CA VAL A 1 -4.50 3.21 -4.05
C VAL A 1 -4.21 3.64 -5.48
N MET A 2 -4.26 4.95 -5.81
CA MET A 2 -4.03 5.44 -7.18
C MET A 2 -2.75 4.93 -7.85
N ALA A 3 -1.65 4.85 -7.09
CA ALA A 3 -0.37 4.32 -7.58
C ALA A 3 -0.42 2.85 -8.06
N ALA A 4 -1.35 2.04 -7.54
CA ALA A 4 -1.50 0.64 -7.91
C ALA A 4 -2.56 0.42 -9.01
N THR A 5 -3.63 1.21 -9.01
CA THR A 5 -4.75 1.09 -9.98
C THR A 5 -4.54 1.89 -11.26
N TYR A 6 -3.76 2.97 -11.22
CA TYR A 6 -3.46 3.86 -12.36
C TYR A 6 -1.95 4.20 -12.44
N PRO A 7 -1.07 3.19 -12.44
CA PRO A 7 0.39 3.38 -12.44
C PRO A 7 0.93 4.13 -13.67
N ASP A 8 0.22 4.07 -14.80
CA ASP A 8 0.57 4.74 -16.05
C ASP A 8 0.30 6.26 -16.03
N VAL A 9 -0.54 6.74 -15.11
CA VAL A 9 -0.92 8.16 -15.00
C VAL A 9 0.11 8.97 -14.20
N PHE A 10 0.71 8.37 -13.17
CA PHE A 10 1.56 9.08 -12.21
C PHE A 10 3.04 8.77 -12.41
N LYS A 11 3.90 9.78 -12.29
CA LYS A 11 5.38 9.59 -12.29
C LYS A 11 5.95 9.30 -10.90
N ALA A 12 5.30 9.80 -9.85
CA ALA A 12 5.69 9.60 -8.47
C ALA A 12 4.49 9.80 -7.53
N GLY A 13 4.56 9.22 -6.33
CA GLY A 13 3.61 9.43 -5.24
C GLY A 13 4.34 9.59 -3.90
N ILE A 14 3.82 10.50 -3.08
CA ILE A 14 4.27 10.68 -1.69
C ILE A 14 3.09 10.37 -0.77
N VAL A 15 3.29 9.45 0.17
CA VAL A 15 2.27 9.03 1.14
C VAL A 15 2.66 9.55 2.52
N TYR A 16 1.76 10.27 3.18
CA TYR A 16 1.90 10.71 4.56
C TYR A 16 0.88 9.98 5.43
N ALA A 17 1.36 9.19 6.41
CA ALA A 17 0.55 8.45 7.37
C ALA A 17 -0.57 7.62 6.71
N GLY A 18 -0.17 6.60 5.94
CA GLY A 18 -1.10 5.76 5.17
C GLY A 18 -0.96 4.27 5.48
N VAL A 19 -1.61 3.44 4.67
CA VAL A 19 -1.50 1.98 4.72
C VAL A 19 -1.19 1.42 3.32
N PRO A 20 -0.71 0.16 3.20
CA PRO A 20 -0.48 -0.46 1.90
C PRO A 20 -1.75 -0.49 1.04
N ALA A 21 -1.60 -0.38 -0.27
CA ALA A 21 -2.71 -0.58 -1.20
C ALA A 21 -3.29 -1.98 -0.99
N GLY A 22 -4.60 -2.05 -0.67
CA GLY A 22 -5.31 -3.30 -0.42
C GLY A 22 -5.44 -3.66 1.06
N CYS A 23 -4.66 -3.04 1.95
CA CYS A 23 -4.73 -3.32 3.39
C CYS A 23 -6.12 -2.98 3.99
N PHE A 24 -6.79 -1.95 3.46
CA PHE A 24 -8.16 -1.56 3.85
C PHE A 24 -9.28 -2.33 3.12
N TYR A 25 -8.96 -3.43 2.44
CA TYR A 25 -10.00 -4.22 1.79
C TYR A 25 -10.97 -4.80 2.83
N THR A 26 -12.27 -4.59 2.60
CA THR A 26 -13.38 -5.09 3.44
C THR A 26 -14.51 -5.71 2.62
N GLY A 27 -14.43 -5.67 1.28
CA GLY A 27 -15.55 -6.04 0.40
C GLY A 27 -16.71 -5.03 0.38
N THR A 28 -16.55 -3.86 1.03
CA THR A 28 -17.57 -2.81 1.09
C THR A 28 -17.02 -1.46 0.63
N VAL A 29 -17.90 -0.55 0.23
CA VAL A 29 -17.53 0.83 -0.15
C VAL A 29 -17.24 1.62 1.12
N ASN A 30 -16.07 2.27 1.17
CA ASN A 30 -15.64 3.10 2.29
C ASN A 30 -15.59 2.35 3.65
N GLY A 31 -15.33 1.04 3.63
CA GLY A 31 -15.20 0.24 4.84
C GLY A 31 -13.88 0.46 5.58
N TRP A 32 -13.95 0.53 6.91
CA TRP A 32 -12.78 0.62 7.78
C TRP A 32 -12.27 -0.78 8.15
N ASN A 33 -11.01 -1.09 7.84
CA ASN A 33 -10.37 -2.33 8.28
C ASN A 33 -9.56 -2.09 9.56
N SER A 34 -10.15 -2.40 10.72
CA SER A 34 -9.51 -2.20 12.03
C SER A 34 -8.22 -3.00 12.20
N ASN A 35 -8.10 -4.20 11.61
CA ASN A 35 -6.87 -4.98 11.70
C ASN A 35 -5.73 -4.27 10.96
N CYS A 36 -6.01 -3.72 9.78
CA CYS A 36 -5.03 -2.93 9.05
C CYS A 36 -4.67 -1.64 9.81
N ALA A 37 -5.67 -0.87 10.25
CA ALA A 37 -5.44 0.37 10.98
C ALA A 37 -4.59 0.14 12.24
N ASN A 38 -4.84 -0.95 12.97
CA ASN A 38 -4.09 -1.33 14.18
C ASN A 38 -2.74 -2.03 13.88
N GLY A 39 -2.30 -2.09 12.62
CA GLY A 39 -1.01 -2.66 12.24
C GLY A 39 -0.91 -4.17 12.41
N LEU A 40 -2.03 -4.88 12.37
CA LEU A 40 -2.12 -6.34 12.56
C LEU A 40 -2.09 -7.13 11.25
N VAL A 41 -2.22 -6.45 10.10
CA VAL A 41 -2.11 -7.06 8.78
C VAL A 41 -0.67 -6.96 8.31
N THR A 42 0.01 -8.09 8.20
CA THR A 42 1.39 -8.17 7.72
C THR A 42 1.51 -9.20 6.63
N HIS A 43 2.31 -8.90 5.61
CA HIS A 43 2.61 -9.81 4.51
C HIS A 43 4.10 -9.77 4.15
N THR A 44 4.54 -10.73 3.34
CA THR A 44 5.86 -10.63 2.68
C THR A 44 5.84 -9.55 1.59
N PRO A 45 7.01 -9.04 1.15
CA PRO A 45 7.07 -8.13 0.01
C PRO A 45 6.39 -8.71 -1.25
N GLU A 46 6.56 -10.00 -1.53
CA GLU A 46 6.01 -10.68 -2.70
C GLU A 46 4.48 -10.75 -2.66
N GLU A 47 3.92 -11.06 -1.50
CA GLU A 47 2.48 -11.07 -1.25
C GLU A 47 1.89 -9.67 -1.43
N TRP A 48 2.50 -8.65 -0.82
CA TRP A 48 2.04 -7.28 -0.99
C TRP A 48 2.15 -6.77 -2.44
N ALA A 49 3.21 -7.16 -3.15
CA ALA A 49 3.39 -6.83 -4.55
C ALA A 49 2.32 -7.49 -5.42
N THR A 50 1.99 -8.75 -5.13
CA THR A 50 0.91 -9.48 -5.79
C THR A 50 -0.43 -8.77 -5.58
N ILE A 51 -0.74 -8.36 -4.34
CA ILE A 51 -1.95 -7.59 -4.02
C ILE A 51 -2.00 -6.29 -4.84
N ALA A 52 -0.90 -5.51 -4.89
CA ALA A 52 -0.85 -4.26 -5.64
C ALA A 52 -1.00 -4.47 -7.15
N LYS A 53 -0.26 -5.43 -7.73
CA LYS A 53 -0.30 -5.74 -9.17
C LYS A 53 -1.67 -6.27 -9.62
N ASN A 54 -2.37 -7.00 -8.75
CA ASN A 54 -3.73 -7.47 -9.02
C ASN A 54 -4.78 -6.33 -9.06
N MET A 55 -4.42 -5.11 -8.65
CA MET A 55 -5.30 -3.94 -8.80
C MET A 55 -5.36 -3.39 -10.23
N TYR A 56 -4.37 -3.74 -11.07
CA TYR A 56 -4.42 -3.48 -12.50
C TYR A 56 -3.88 -4.69 -13.30
N PRO A 57 -4.70 -5.75 -13.43
CA PRO A 57 -4.26 -7.01 -14.02
C PRO A 57 -3.71 -6.84 -15.44
N GLY A 58 -2.58 -7.49 -15.72
CA GLY A 58 -1.92 -7.44 -17.02
C GLY A 58 -1.05 -6.21 -17.27
N TYR A 59 -1.00 -5.24 -16.35
CA TYR A 59 -0.10 -4.11 -16.47
C TYR A 59 1.37 -4.53 -16.31
N THR A 60 2.16 -4.34 -17.36
CA THR A 60 3.60 -4.66 -17.40
C THR A 60 4.49 -3.42 -17.48
N GLY A 61 3.90 -2.22 -17.37
CA GLY A 61 4.63 -0.95 -17.39
C GLY A 61 5.26 -0.60 -16.04
N SER A 62 5.80 0.62 -15.96
CA SER A 62 6.45 1.14 -14.75
C SER A 62 5.44 1.64 -13.73
N TYR A 63 5.68 1.38 -12.45
CA TYR A 63 4.93 2.00 -11.35
C TYR A 63 5.55 3.35 -10.96
N PRO A 64 4.77 4.30 -10.40
CA PRO A 64 5.27 5.59 -9.94
C PRO A 64 6.32 5.40 -8.84
N ARG A 65 7.38 6.23 -8.83
CA ARG A 65 8.33 6.22 -7.70
C ARG A 65 7.61 6.57 -6.40
N MET A 66 7.91 5.86 -5.32
CA MET A 66 7.20 6.01 -4.06
C MET A 66 8.10 6.59 -2.96
N MET A 67 7.54 7.53 -2.20
CA MET A 67 8.13 8.06 -0.97
C MET A 67 7.09 7.95 0.15
N ILE A 68 7.47 7.31 1.26
CA ILE A 68 6.54 6.97 2.34
C ILE A 68 7.01 7.64 3.63
N TYR A 69 6.12 8.40 4.25
CA TYR A 69 6.30 9.00 5.57
C TYR A 69 5.24 8.46 6.52
N HIS A 70 5.65 8.13 7.74
CA HIS A 70 4.74 7.73 8.80
C HIS A 70 5.30 8.13 10.16
N GLY A 71 4.46 8.67 11.04
CA GLY A 71 4.86 9.05 12.39
C GLY A 71 4.92 7.85 13.34
N ASN A 72 5.96 7.75 14.17
CA ASN A 72 6.07 6.66 15.14
C ASN A 72 5.07 6.77 16.32
N ALA A 73 4.38 7.89 16.46
CA ALA A 73 3.36 8.11 17.49
C ALA A 73 1.93 8.09 16.93
N ASP A 74 1.74 7.61 15.70
CA ASP A 74 0.42 7.51 15.08
C ASP A 74 -0.42 6.41 15.77
N THR A 75 -1.55 6.80 16.34
CA THR A 75 -2.51 5.90 17.00
C THR A 75 -3.80 5.73 16.20
N THR A 76 -3.89 6.31 14.99
CA THR A 76 -4.99 6.12 14.04
C THR A 76 -4.63 5.01 13.05
N LEU A 77 -3.44 5.11 12.46
CA LEU A 77 -2.85 4.09 11.60
C LEU A 77 -1.50 3.72 12.20
N TYR A 78 -1.45 2.58 12.89
CA TYR A 78 -0.31 2.23 13.73
C TYR A 78 0.98 2.11 12.90
N PRO A 79 2.16 2.42 13.49
CA PRO A 79 3.41 2.57 12.75
C PRO A 79 3.87 1.33 11.97
N GLN A 80 3.36 0.13 12.30
CA GLN A 80 3.62 -1.09 11.51
C GLN A 80 3.27 -0.90 10.02
N ASN A 81 2.23 -0.11 9.72
CA ASN A 81 1.82 0.19 8.35
C ASN A 81 2.90 0.86 7.50
N TYR A 82 3.85 1.58 8.12
CA TYR A 82 5.02 2.09 7.43
C TYR A 82 5.85 0.95 6.82
N GLN A 83 6.19 -0.04 7.65
CA GLN A 83 7.00 -1.18 7.22
C GLN A 83 6.28 -2.00 6.16
N GLU A 84 4.97 -2.23 6.33
CA GLU A 84 4.18 -2.95 5.33
C GLU A 84 4.07 -2.20 4.00
N THR A 85 3.97 -0.86 4.04
CA THR A 85 3.91 -0.04 2.81
C THR A 85 5.26 -0.04 2.11
N VAL A 86 6.36 0.01 2.88
CA VAL A 86 7.72 -0.14 2.32
C VAL A 86 7.90 -1.53 1.70
N LYS A 87 7.50 -2.61 2.38
CA LYS A 87 7.53 -3.97 1.83
C LYS A 87 6.75 -4.07 0.53
N GLN A 88 5.55 -3.50 0.46
CA GLN A 88 4.73 -3.51 -0.74
C GLN A 88 5.47 -2.90 -1.93
N TRP A 89 5.96 -1.68 -1.78
CA TRP A 89 6.58 -1.00 -2.91
C TRP A 89 7.96 -1.58 -3.23
N ALA A 90 8.72 -2.06 -2.24
CA ALA A 90 9.93 -2.84 -2.48
C ALA A 90 9.64 -4.08 -3.35
N GLY A 91 8.65 -4.90 -2.98
CA GLY A 91 8.28 -6.08 -3.77
C GLY A 91 7.70 -5.74 -5.16
N VAL A 92 7.06 -4.57 -5.32
CA VAL A 92 6.61 -4.11 -6.65
C VAL A 92 7.79 -3.81 -7.55
N PHE A 93 8.84 -3.17 -7.02
CA PHE A 93 10.02 -2.75 -7.78
C PHE A 93 11.09 -3.83 -7.97
N GLY A 94 11.12 -4.86 -7.11
CA GLY A 94 12.10 -5.95 -7.16
C GLY A 94 13.34 -5.62 -6.37
#